data_AF-A0A7X0L4M2-F1
#
_entry.id   AF-A0A7X0L4M2-F1
#
_cell.length_a   1.000
_cell.length_b   1.000
_cell.length_c   1.000
_cell.angle_alpha   90.00
_cell.angle_beta   90.00
_cell.angle_gamma   90.00
#
_symmetry.space_group_name_H-M   'P 1'
#
loop_
_entity.id
_entity.type
_entity.pdbx_description
1 polymer ?
#
loop_
_entity_poly.entity_id
_entity_poly.type
_entity_poly.pdbx_seq_one_letter_code
_entity_poly.pdbx_strand_id
1 'polypeptide(L)'
;MVISRRDAALALDISMEMAQRHGIPSRLSKAELTELQDNPPQWLVQSRANRTGKRPVWVHLSCVVCGYTEAARPKKWWPEFTYVFCGHHRNSEVPGILPGEVRSEYEGIGSRFVGIVDVPASEA
;
A
#
# COMPACT_ATOMS: atom_id res chain seq x y z
N MET A 1 -23.84 -2.37 6.30
CA MET A 1 -22.63 -1.54 6.24
C MET A 1 -22.34 -1.21 4.79
N VAL A 2 -22.19 0.08 4.47
CA VAL A 2 -21.82 0.55 3.14
C VAL A 2 -20.31 0.71 3.08
N ILE A 3 -19.72 0.23 2.00
CA ILE A 3 -18.28 0.19 1.70
C ILE A 3 -18.01 1.13 0.54
N SER A 4 -16.87 1.82 0.53
CA SER A 4 -16.50 2.68 -0.58
C SER A 4 -15.91 1.89 -1.75
N ARG A 5 -15.91 2.46 -2.97
CA ARG A 5 -15.18 1.88 -4.11
C ARG A 5 -13.71 1.61 -3.80
N ARG A 6 -13.08 2.50 -3.02
CA ARG A 6 -11.67 2.34 -2.63
C ARG A 6 -11.49 1.10 -1.76
N ASP A 7 -12.34 0.93 -0.76
CA ASP A 7 -12.29 -0.24 0.12
C ASP A 7 -12.58 -1.53 -0.65
N ALA A 8 -13.51 -1.50 -1.61
CA ALA A 8 -13.72 -2.64 -2.51
C ALA A 8 -12.51 -2.92 -3.40
N ALA A 9 -11.83 -1.89 -3.93
CA ALA A 9 -10.61 -2.07 -4.71
C ALA A 9 -9.48 -2.69 -3.87
N LEU A 10 -9.36 -2.31 -2.60
CA LEU A 10 -8.45 -2.94 -1.64
C LEU A 10 -8.82 -4.41 -1.42
N ALA A 11 -10.09 -4.69 -1.12
CA ALA A 11 -10.56 -6.05 -0.82
C ALA A 11 -10.51 -7.00 -2.03
N LEU A 12 -10.63 -6.49 -3.25
CA LEU A 12 -10.53 -7.27 -4.48
C LEU A 12 -9.10 -7.37 -5.02
N ASP A 13 -8.15 -6.64 -4.41
CA ASP A 13 -6.77 -6.43 -4.85
C ASP A 13 -6.65 -5.98 -6.32
N ILE A 14 -7.38 -4.91 -6.66
CA ILE A 14 -7.39 -4.28 -7.99
C ILE A 14 -7.10 -2.78 -7.89
N SER A 15 -6.67 -2.16 -9.00
CA SER A 15 -6.45 -0.71 -9.02
C SER A 15 -7.77 0.06 -9.02
N MET A 16 -7.73 1.33 -8.61
CA MET A 16 -8.89 2.22 -8.70
C MET A 16 -9.38 2.41 -10.15
N GLU A 17 -8.46 2.43 -11.11
CA GLU A 17 -8.79 2.56 -12.53
C GLU A 17 -9.54 1.32 -13.03
N MET A 18 -9.15 0.12 -12.59
CA MET A 18 -9.86 -1.12 -12.91
C MET A 18 -11.25 -1.14 -12.27
N ALA A 19 -11.35 -0.76 -10.99
CA ALA A 19 -12.64 -0.68 -10.31
C ALA A 19 -13.60 0.27 -11.05
N GLN A 20 -13.12 1.42 -11.54
CA GLN A 20 -13.92 2.34 -12.33
C GLN A 20 -14.28 1.77 -13.71
N ARG A 21 -13.29 1.21 -14.44
CA ARG A 21 -13.48 0.66 -15.79
C ARG A 21 -14.50 -0.47 -15.84
N HIS A 22 -14.53 -1.32 -14.81
CA HIS A 22 -15.45 -2.46 -14.72
C HIS A 22 -16.74 -2.15 -13.94
N GLY A 23 -17.02 -0.87 -13.67
CA GLY A 23 -18.32 -0.44 -13.16
C GLY A 23 -18.57 -0.69 -11.68
N ILE A 24 -17.53 -0.86 -10.85
CA ILE A 24 -17.72 -0.93 -9.39
C ILE A 24 -18.32 0.41 -8.92
N PRO A 25 -19.47 0.41 -8.23
CA PRO A 25 -20.13 1.65 -7.80
C PRO A 25 -19.30 2.40 -6.75
N SER A 26 -19.57 3.69 -6.56
CA SER A 26 -18.85 4.53 -5.58
C SER A 26 -19.10 4.08 -4.13
N ARG A 27 -20.27 3.48 -3.90
CA ARG A 27 -20.71 2.86 -2.66
C ARG A 27 -21.37 1.52 -3.00
N LEU A 28 -21.05 0.48 -2.24
CA LEU A 28 -21.65 -0.85 -2.31
C LEU A 28 -21.82 -1.43 -0.91
N SER A 29 -22.75 -2.33 -0.75
CA SER A 29 -22.92 -3.11 0.48
C SER A 29 -21.82 -4.16 0.62
N LYS A 30 -21.64 -4.63 1.86
CA LYS A 30 -20.77 -5.79 2.14
C LYS A 30 -21.23 -7.06 1.41
N ALA A 31 -22.53 -7.24 1.23
CA ALA A 31 -23.08 -8.39 0.51
C ALA A 31 -22.68 -8.37 -0.97
N GLU A 32 -22.79 -7.22 -1.63
CA GLU A 32 -22.35 -7.07 -3.03
C GLU A 32 -20.84 -7.28 -3.19
N LEU A 33 -20.03 -6.82 -2.24
CA LEU A 33 -18.59 -7.11 -2.25
C LEU A 33 -18.31 -8.61 -2.08
N THR A 34 -19.05 -9.27 -1.19
CA THR A 34 -18.91 -10.72 -0.95
C THR A 34 -19.30 -11.50 -2.20
N GLU A 35 -20.38 -11.12 -2.87
CA GLU A 35 -20.81 -11.71 -4.16
C GLU A 35 -19.71 -11.59 -5.23
N LEU A 36 -19.04 -10.44 -5.34
CA LEU A 36 -17.90 -10.27 -6.26
C LEU A 36 -16.69 -11.14 -5.89
N GLN A 37 -16.53 -11.51 -4.63
CA GLN A 37 -15.45 -12.38 -4.16
C GLN A 37 -15.77 -13.85 -4.39
N ASP A 38 -17.00 -14.26 -4.08
CA ASP A 38 -17.48 -15.65 -4.14
C ASP A 38 -17.82 -16.06 -5.58
N ASN A 39 -18.40 -15.16 -6.35
CA ASN A 39 -18.76 -15.33 -7.77
C ASN A 39 -18.01 -14.31 -8.64
N PRO A 40 -16.68 -14.41 -8.74
CA PRO A 40 -15.88 -13.40 -9.42
C PRO A 40 -16.18 -13.38 -10.92
N PRO A 41 -16.47 -12.20 -11.51
CA PRO A 41 -16.66 -12.08 -12.95
C PRO A 41 -15.37 -12.42 -13.71
N GLN A 42 -15.51 -12.80 -14.98
CA GLN A 42 -14.40 -13.28 -15.81
C GLN A 42 -13.21 -12.29 -15.85
N TRP A 43 -13.48 -10.99 -15.90
CA TRP A 43 -12.43 -9.97 -15.92
C TRP A 43 -11.60 -9.96 -14.62
N LEU A 44 -12.21 -10.25 -13.47
CA LEU A 44 -11.53 -10.28 -12.18
C LEU A 44 -10.67 -11.54 -12.06
N VAL A 45 -11.21 -12.68 -12.52
CA VAL A 45 -10.44 -13.94 -12.63
C VAL A 45 -9.22 -13.75 -13.53
N GLN A 46 -9.42 -13.17 -14.71
CA GLN A 46 -8.34 -12.92 -15.66
C GLN A 46 -7.31 -11.91 -15.11
N SER A 47 -7.76 -10.84 -14.45
CA SER A 47 -6.86 -9.87 -13.81
C SER A 47 -5.96 -10.52 -12.77
N ARG A 48 -6.51 -11.43 -11.96
CA ARG A 48 -5.74 -12.16 -10.94
C ARG A 48 -4.75 -13.13 -11.59
N ALA A 49 -5.17 -13.83 -12.65
CA ALA A 49 -4.31 -14.75 -13.38
C ALA A 49 -3.14 -14.03 -14.09
N ASN A 50 -3.38 -12.83 -14.62
CA ASN A 50 -2.37 -12.03 -15.32
C ASN A 50 -1.37 -11.35 -14.38
N ARG A 51 -1.50 -11.51 -13.06
CA ARG A 51 -0.60 -10.90 -12.08
C ARG A 51 0.73 -11.66 -12.08
N THR A 52 1.66 -11.22 -12.94
CA THR A 52 3.00 -11.83 -13.12
C THR A 52 4.06 -11.32 -12.14
N GLY A 53 3.75 -10.31 -11.31
CA GLY A 53 4.69 -9.69 -10.37
C GLY A 53 4.51 -10.15 -8.93
N LYS A 54 5.61 -10.23 -8.17
CA LYS A 54 5.61 -10.44 -6.71
C LYS A 54 5.02 -9.27 -5.92
N ARG A 55 4.84 -8.10 -6.55
CA ARG A 55 4.40 -6.88 -5.86
C ARG A 55 2.86 -6.81 -5.84
N PRO A 56 2.24 -6.67 -4.66
CA PRO A 56 0.79 -6.52 -4.56
C PRO A 56 0.34 -5.19 -5.17
N VAL A 57 -0.94 -5.08 -5.55
CA VAL A 57 -1.49 -3.81 -6.06
C VAL A 57 -1.46 -2.74 -4.96
N TRP A 58 -1.68 -3.16 -3.73
CA TRP A 58 -1.68 -2.33 -2.53
C TRP A 58 -0.69 -2.87 -1.49
N VAL A 59 0.00 -1.96 -0.82
CA VAL A 59 0.79 -2.23 0.39
C VAL A 59 0.19 -1.46 1.56
N HIS A 60 0.30 -2.00 2.76
CA HIS A 60 -0.06 -1.27 3.99
C HIS A 60 1.20 -0.62 4.56
N LEU A 61 1.20 0.70 4.60
CA LEU A 61 2.16 1.51 5.31
C LEU A 61 1.69 1.64 6.75
N SER A 62 2.60 1.52 7.71
CA SER A 62 2.30 1.72 9.13
C SER A 62 3.39 2.59 9.75
N CYS A 63 2.98 3.71 10.35
CA CYS A 63 3.90 4.62 11.00
C CYS A 63 4.54 3.91 12.19
N VAL A 64 5.86 3.78 12.17
CA VAL A 64 6.60 3.12 13.25
C VAL A 64 6.44 3.82 14.61
N VAL A 65 6.11 5.12 14.61
CA VAL A 65 6.00 5.93 15.84
C VAL A 65 4.60 5.84 16.47
N CYS A 66 3.55 6.08 15.68
CA CYS A 66 2.16 6.18 16.19
C CYS A 66 1.20 5.09 15.68
N GLY A 67 1.66 4.19 14.82
CA GLY A 67 0.84 3.11 14.26
C GLY A 67 -0.18 3.53 13.20
N TYR A 68 -0.26 4.83 12.83
CA TYR A 68 -1.15 5.27 11.76
C TYR A 68 -0.89 4.48 10.47
N THR A 69 -1.95 3.93 9.87
CA THR A 69 -1.86 3.08 8.68
C THR A 69 -2.46 3.71 7.43
N GLU A 70 -1.91 3.40 6.27
CA GLU A 70 -2.49 3.73 4.98
C GLU A 70 -2.24 2.62 3.96
N ALA A 71 -3.27 2.26 3.20
CA ALA A 71 -3.10 1.45 2.01
C ALA A 71 -2.68 2.32 0.81
N ALA A 72 -1.51 2.05 0.25
CA ALA A 72 -0.93 2.79 -0.86
C ALA A 72 -0.51 1.85 -2.01
N ARG A 73 -0.45 2.38 -3.23
CA ARG A 73 0.10 1.63 -4.37
C ARG A 73 1.62 1.82 -4.42
N PRO A 74 2.41 0.74 -4.36
CA PRO A 74 3.87 0.87 -4.41
C PRO A 74 4.31 1.39 -5.77
N LYS A 75 5.18 2.40 -5.79
CA LYS A 75 5.74 2.95 -7.03
C LYS A 75 6.99 2.16 -7.42
N LYS A 76 7.35 2.20 -8.71
CA LYS A 76 8.53 1.48 -9.22
C LYS A 76 9.82 1.90 -8.51
N TRP A 77 9.93 3.18 -8.16
CA TRP A 77 11.11 3.77 -7.53
C TRP A 77 11.19 3.55 -6.01
N TRP A 78 10.13 3.04 -5.36
CA TRP A 78 10.18 2.78 -3.93
C TRP A 78 11.22 1.69 -3.64
N PRO A 79 12.20 1.97 -2.75
CA PRO A 79 13.08 0.93 -2.23
C PRO A 79 12.31 0.02 -1.25
N GLU A 80 13.00 -0.98 -0.72
CA GLU A 80 12.53 -1.71 0.45
C GLU A 80 12.80 -0.85 1.68
N PHE A 81 11.73 -0.38 2.34
CA PHE A 81 11.84 0.50 3.49
C PHE A 81 12.11 -0.31 4.75
N THR A 82 13.10 0.11 5.54
CA THR A 82 13.31 -0.37 6.92
C THR A 82 12.15 0.10 7.81
N TYR A 83 11.79 1.38 7.70
CA TYR A 83 10.65 1.97 8.40
C TYR A 83 9.91 2.97 7.51
N VAL A 84 8.67 3.27 7.87
CA VAL A 84 7.96 4.45 7.38
C VAL A 84 7.39 5.21 8.57
N PHE A 85 7.34 6.54 8.49
CA PHE A 85 6.67 7.37 9.48
C PHE A 85 5.77 8.41 8.78
N CYS A 86 4.68 8.81 9.43
CA CYS A 86 3.75 9.79 8.88
C CYS A 86 4.25 11.21 9.13
N GLY A 87 3.80 12.18 8.32
CA GLY A 87 4.23 13.58 8.40
C GLY A 87 3.87 14.35 9.68
N HIS A 88 3.31 13.68 10.70
CA HIS A 88 3.19 14.26 12.04
C HIS A 88 4.44 14.02 12.90
N HIS A 89 5.31 13.10 12.47
CA HIS A 89 6.56 12.76 13.14
C HIS A 89 7.76 13.14 12.28
N ARG A 90 8.93 13.10 12.91
CA ARG A 90 10.22 13.39 12.29
C ARG A 90 11.13 12.18 12.38
N ASN A 91 12.17 12.16 11.55
CA ASN A 91 13.19 11.11 11.57
C ASN A 91 13.81 10.91 12.98
N SER A 92 13.93 11.97 13.78
CA SER A 92 14.43 11.88 15.17
C SER A 92 13.57 11.05 16.13
N GLU A 93 12.32 10.75 15.77
CA GLU A 93 11.37 9.96 16.58
C GLU A 93 11.30 8.49 16.14
N VAL A 94 11.89 8.15 14.99
CA VAL A 94 12.00 6.79 14.47
C VAL A 94 13.06 6.02 15.29
N PRO A 95 12.98 4.68 15.40
CA PRO A 95 14.05 3.88 15.97
C PRO A 95 15.44 4.30 15.47
N GLY A 96 16.42 4.29 16.39
CA GLY A 96 17.78 4.72 16.09
C GLY A 96 18.47 3.83 15.04
N ILE A 97 19.50 4.39 14.41
CA ILE A 97 20.33 3.72 13.41
C ILE A 97 21.30 2.78 14.13
N LEU A 98 21.52 1.56 13.63
CA LEU A 98 22.49 0.66 14.24
C LEU A 98 23.93 1.14 13.97
N PRO A 99 24.89 0.83 14.85
CA PRO A 99 26.28 1.17 14.61
C PRO A 99 26.79 0.63 13.27
N GLY A 100 27.29 1.51 12.41
CA GLY A 100 27.80 1.15 11.09
C GLY A 100 26.76 1.17 9.97
N GLU A 101 25.52 1.59 10.23
CA GLU A 101 24.52 1.84 9.19
C GLU A 101 24.43 3.33 8.80
N VAL A 102 23.94 3.58 7.58
CA VAL A 102 23.63 4.89 7.03
C VAL A 102 22.15 4.94 6.71
N ARG A 103 21.51 6.04 7.10
CA ARG A 103 20.07 6.30 6.90
C ARG A 103 19.83 7.21 5.70
N SER A 104 18.90 6.81 4.84
CA SER A 104 18.37 7.62 3.75
C SER A 104 16.86 7.85 3.92
N GLU A 105 16.41 9.08 3.64
CA GLU A 105 14.99 9.47 3.68
C GLU A 105 14.41 9.58 2.26
N TYR A 106 13.20 9.06 2.09
CA TYR A 106 12.45 9.10 0.83
C TYR A 106 11.09 9.73 1.08
N GLU A 107 10.87 10.93 0.55
CA GLU A 107 9.59 11.63 0.64
C GLU A 107 8.58 11.17 -0.43
N GLY A 108 7.31 11.53 -0.29
CA GLY A 108 6.28 11.24 -1.29
C GLY A 108 5.81 9.78 -1.31
N ILE A 109 5.88 9.13 -0.15
CA ILE A 109 5.40 7.75 0.10
C ILE A 109 3.94 7.82 0.57
N GLY A 110 3.06 7.04 -0.05
CA GLY A 110 1.62 7.13 0.20
C GLY A 110 1.08 8.56 0.04
N SER A 111 0.14 8.94 0.90
CA SER A 111 -0.40 10.31 0.93
C SER A 111 0.45 11.28 1.77
N ARG A 112 1.13 10.80 2.82
CA ARG A 112 1.85 11.63 3.79
C ARG A 112 2.94 10.90 4.58
N PHE A 113 3.52 9.85 4.02
CA PHE A 113 4.61 9.12 4.65
C PHE A 113 5.97 9.56 4.11
N VAL A 114 6.98 9.41 4.96
CA VAL A 114 8.40 9.40 4.63
C VAL A 114 8.92 7.99 4.88
N GLY A 115 9.64 7.45 3.90
CA GLY A 115 10.30 6.15 3.99
C GLY A 115 11.73 6.29 4.47
N ILE A 116 12.14 5.39 5.34
CA ILE A 116 13.50 5.26 5.85
C ILE A 116 14.09 3.97 5.29
N VAL A 117 15.32 4.09 4.78
CA VAL A 117 16.17 2.96 4.43
C VAL A 117 17.44 3.09 5.24
N ASP A 118 17.65 2.12 6.11
CA ASP A 118 18.89 1.93 6.87
C ASP A 118 19.65 0.77 6.23
N VAL A 119 20.86 1.03 5.74
CA VAL A 119 21.74 0.03 5.13
C VAL A 119 23.12 0.10 5.77
N PRO A 120 23.89 -1.01 5.81
CA PRO A 120 25.29 -0.96 6.22
C PRO A 120 26.05 0.10 5.43
N ALA A 121 26.97 0.84 6.07
CA ALA A 121 27.75 1.89 5.42
C ALA A 121 28.60 1.39 4.23
N SER A 122 28.88 0.10 4.16
CA SER A 122 29.53 -0.55 3.02
C SER A 122 28.62 -0.70 1.79
N GLU A 123 27.30 -0.58 1.96
CA GLU A 123 26.27 -0.76 0.94
C GLU A 123 25.53 0.54 0.58
N ALA A 124 25.90 1.65 1.24
CA ALA A 124 25.30 2.98 1.10
C ALA A 124 25.84 3.80 -0.09
#